data_AF-A0A2N2YD28-F1
#
_entry.id   AF-A0A2N2YD28-F1
#
_cell.length_a   1.000
_cell.length_b   1.000
_cell.length_c   1.000
_cell.angle_alpha   90.00
_cell.angle_beta   90.00
_cell.angle_gamma   90.00
#
_symmetry.space_group_name_H-M   'P 1'
#
loop_
_entity.id
_entity.type
_entity.pdbx_description
1 polymer ?
#
loop_
_entity_poly.entity_id
_entity_poly.type
_entity_poly.pdbx_seq_one_letter_code
_entity_poly.pdbx_strand_id
1 'polypeptide(L)'
;MKTLSIFRWAFYAIIVAGTFTLLAYILYPVAYLLRNPLRKARYGKTSFLKALATPIWIFLDDKVVELAGDDYGEKWWKTVNGIEVQNLNAWQLFKVAYRWGVIRNPAWNMYQIFKPKEGKKVLVSATGRLLQDGWPVGLHNFAVLKYEDSNGNYTNNQGEFLSSKFSIFGKSMFWYTIENRLYWRFSYAGYNTFLKRWIELHLGSNDRRYTIRFKIK
;
A
#
# COMPACT_ATOMS: atom_id res chain seq x y z
N MET A 1 -11.55 -25.14 4.06
CA MET A 1 -10.44 -24.26 4.52
C MET A 1 -10.02 -23.17 3.53
N LYS A 2 -9.76 -23.48 2.24
CA LYS A 2 -9.37 -22.46 1.23
C LYS A 2 -10.39 -21.33 1.10
N THR A 3 -11.66 -21.68 1.01
CA THR A 3 -12.80 -20.74 0.93
C THR A 3 -12.82 -19.74 2.09
N LEU A 4 -12.63 -20.22 3.33
CA LEU A 4 -12.57 -19.36 4.52
C LEU A 4 -11.39 -18.38 4.47
N SER A 5 -10.23 -18.82 3.95
CA SER A 5 -9.06 -17.96 3.76
C SER A 5 -9.31 -16.86 2.72
N ILE A 6 -10.04 -17.18 1.65
CA ILE A 6 -10.46 -16.21 0.61
C ILE A 6 -11.46 -15.21 1.20
N PHE A 7 -12.50 -15.67 1.90
CA PHE A 7 -13.46 -14.77 2.54
C PHE A 7 -12.82 -13.87 3.58
N ARG A 8 -11.88 -14.39 4.39
CA ARG A 8 -11.12 -13.58 5.34
C ARG A 8 -10.31 -12.50 4.61
N TRP A 9 -9.64 -12.86 3.52
CA TRP A 9 -8.94 -11.87 2.69
C TRP A 9 -9.92 -10.83 2.13
N ALA A 10 -11.05 -11.24 1.55
CA ALA A 10 -12.02 -10.32 0.97
C ALA A 10 -12.59 -9.36 2.03
N PHE A 11 -12.89 -9.87 3.23
CA PHE A 11 -13.32 -9.05 4.35
C PHE A 11 -12.29 -7.97 4.70
N TYR A 12 -11.02 -8.33 4.92
CA TYR A 12 -10.02 -7.32 5.30
C TYR A 12 -9.56 -6.42 4.13
N ALA A 13 -9.32 -7.00 2.96
CA ALA A 13 -8.75 -6.28 1.82
C ALA A 13 -9.77 -5.47 1.02
N ILE A 14 -11.06 -5.83 1.06
CA ILE A 14 -12.12 -5.16 0.29
C ILE A 14 -13.09 -4.45 1.23
N ILE A 15 -13.72 -5.17 2.17
CA ILE A 15 -14.76 -4.57 3.01
C ILE A 15 -14.15 -3.56 3.98
N VAL A 16 -13.18 -3.96 4.79
CA VAL A 16 -12.54 -3.06 5.75
C VAL A 16 -11.82 -1.92 5.01
N ALA A 17 -11.07 -2.22 3.95
CA ALA A 17 -10.38 -1.20 3.15
C ALA A 17 -11.35 -0.20 2.52
N GLY A 18 -12.45 -0.68 1.94
CA GLY A 18 -13.51 0.14 1.37
C GLY A 18 -14.14 1.04 2.41
N THR A 19 -14.53 0.49 3.56
CA THR A 19 -15.10 1.27 4.67
C THR A 19 -14.13 2.33 5.17
N PHE A 20 -12.84 2.00 5.38
CA PHE A 20 -11.84 2.97 5.80
C PHE A 20 -11.62 4.08 4.76
N THR A 21 -11.62 3.73 3.48
CA THR A 21 -11.51 4.70 2.37
C THR A 21 -12.71 5.64 2.35
N LEU A 22 -13.94 5.10 2.48
CA LEU A 22 -15.16 5.91 2.58
C LEU A 22 -15.15 6.83 3.80
N LEU A 23 -14.78 6.30 4.96
CA LEU A 23 -14.64 7.07 6.19
C LEU A 23 -13.61 8.18 6.04
N ALA A 24 -12.52 7.97 5.30
CA ALA A 24 -11.49 8.98 5.11
C ALA A 24 -11.97 10.21 4.36
N TYR A 25 -12.87 10.05 3.37
CA TYR A 25 -13.46 11.20 2.68
C TYR A 25 -14.17 12.16 3.65
N ILE A 26 -14.74 11.64 4.74
CA ILE A 26 -15.52 12.38 5.74
C ILE A 26 -14.66 12.81 6.93
N LEU A 27 -13.83 11.89 7.46
CA LEU A 27 -13.08 12.09 8.69
C LEU A 27 -11.75 12.82 8.47
N TYR A 28 -11.16 12.74 7.27
CA TYR A 28 -9.89 13.43 7.00
C TYR A 28 -9.99 14.97 7.13
N PRO A 29 -11.01 15.67 6.60
CA PRO A 29 -11.17 17.11 6.83
C PRO A 29 -11.19 17.49 8.30
N VAL A 30 -11.97 16.75 9.10
CA VAL A 30 -12.07 16.95 10.55
C VAL A 30 -10.72 16.72 11.23
N ALA A 31 -10.05 15.61 10.88
CA ALA A 31 -8.73 15.30 11.39
C ALA A 31 -7.72 16.40 11.02
N TYR A 32 -7.71 16.89 9.78
CA TYR A 32 -6.79 17.92 9.31
C TYR A 32 -6.96 19.25 10.05
N LEU A 33 -8.21 19.64 10.34
CA LEU A 33 -8.50 20.82 11.16
C LEU A 33 -8.00 20.65 12.60
N LEU A 34 -8.11 19.43 13.14
CA LEU A 34 -7.68 19.07 14.49
C LEU A 34 -6.23 18.55 14.54
N ARG A 35 -5.43 18.68 13.48
CA ARG A 35 -4.11 18.01 13.40
C ARG A 35 -3.15 18.39 14.52
N ASN A 36 -3.09 19.67 14.87
CA ASN A 36 -2.22 20.18 15.93
C ASN A 36 -2.62 19.66 17.33
N PRO A 37 -3.89 19.81 17.77
CA PRO A 37 -4.31 19.25 19.06
C PRO A 37 -4.22 17.72 19.10
N LEU A 38 -4.54 17.01 18.00
CA LEU A 38 -4.39 15.56 17.93
C LEU A 38 -2.92 15.12 18.05
N ARG A 39 -1.99 15.82 17.37
CA ARG A 39 -0.54 15.57 17.48
C ARG A 39 -0.07 15.74 18.92
N LYS A 40 -0.46 16.85 19.56
CA LYS A 40 -0.12 17.13 20.97
C LYS A 40 -0.69 16.06 21.91
N ALA A 41 -1.92 15.61 21.69
CA ALA A 41 -2.55 14.56 22.50
C ALA A 41 -1.87 13.19 22.32
N ARG A 42 -1.47 12.84 21.10
CA ARG A 42 -0.78 11.56 20.78
C ARG A 42 0.60 11.45 21.42
N TYR A 43 1.37 12.54 21.40
CA TYR A 43 2.71 12.62 22.00
C TYR A 43 2.71 13.06 23.47
N GLY A 44 1.54 13.43 24.00
CA GLY A 44 1.37 13.76 25.40
C GLY A 44 1.51 12.54 26.31
N LYS A 45 1.69 12.81 27.62
CA LYS A 45 1.81 11.77 28.65
C LYS A 45 0.45 11.22 29.12
N THR A 46 -0.66 11.90 28.79
CA THR A 46 -2.00 11.56 29.31
C THR A 46 -2.65 10.44 28.49
N SER A 47 -2.75 9.25 29.11
CA SER A 47 -3.34 8.03 28.50
C SER A 47 -4.74 8.25 27.90
N PHE A 48 -5.62 8.97 28.60
CA PHE A 48 -6.99 9.21 28.15
C PHE A 48 -7.08 10.02 26.85
N LEU A 49 -6.36 11.15 26.78
CA LEU A 49 -6.32 12.00 25.58
C LEU A 49 -5.69 11.28 24.39
N LYS A 50 -4.68 10.45 24.65
CA LYS A 50 -4.06 9.60 23.62
C LYS A 50 -5.05 8.58 23.07
N ALA A 51 -5.83 7.93 23.95
CA ALA A 51 -6.86 6.98 23.54
C ALA A 51 -7.95 7.62 22.67
N LEU A 52 -8.38 8.85 23.01
CA LEU A 52 -9.36 9.61 22.21
C LEU A 52 -8.80 10.12 20.88
N ALA A 53 -7.54 10.54 20.84
CA ALA A 53 -6.94 11.09 19.63
C ALA A 53 -6.59 10.01 18.58
N THR A 54 -6.28 8.78 19.02
CA THR A 54 -5.78 7.71 18.15
C THR A 54 -6.74 7.34 17.00
N PRO A 55 -8.06 7.17 17.23
CA PRO A 55 -9.00 6.82 16.16
C PRO A 55 -9.12 7.88 15.05
N ILE A 56 -8.96 9.17 15.38
CA ILE A 56 -9.02 10.26 14.39
C ILE A 56 -7.65 10.43 13.73
N TRP A 57 -6.57 10.29 14.51
CA TRP A 57 -5.20 10.40 14.02
C TRP A 57 -4.88 9.37 12.94
N ILE A 58 -5.52 8.20 12.93
CA ILE A 58 -5.27 7.18 11.90
C ILE A 58 -5.50 7.71 10.46
N PHE A 59 -6.29 8.76 10.28
CA PHE A 59 -6.49 9.37 8.95
C PHE A 59 -5.35 10.34 8.57
N LEU A 60 -4.60 10.83 9.56
CA LEU A 60 -3.42 11.68 9.37
C LEU A 60 -2.10 10.91 9.43
N ASP A 61 -2.09 9.72 10.03
CA ASP A 61 -0.88 8.97 10.38
C ASP A 61 -0.10 8.58 9.12
N ASP A 62 0.92 9.36 8.77
CA ASP A 62 1.90 9.00 7.76
C ASP A 62 3.29 9.27 8.35
N LYS A 63 3.86 8.24 8.97
CA LYS A 63 5.17 8.31 9.64
C LYS A 63 6.27 8.86 8.73
N VAL A 64 6.21 8.62 7.42
CA VAL A 64 7.25 9.08 6.49
C VAL A 64 7.14 10.59 6.29
N VAL A 65 5.90 11.09 6.18
CA VAL A 65 5.60 12.52 6.02
C VAL A 65 5.88 13.27 7.32
N GLU A 66 5.51 12.68 8.46
CA GLU A 66 5.83 13.22 9.79
C GLU A 66 7.34 13.36 10.01
N LEU A 67 8.15 12.37 9.61
CA LEU A 67 9.61 12.44 9.69
C LEU A 67 10.21 13.48 8.72
N ALA A 68 9.52 13.82 7.64
CA ALA A 68 9.93 14.87 6.70
C ALA A 68 9.58 16.28 7.22
N GLY A 69 8.86 16.39 8.34
CA GLY A 69 8.57 17.67 9.00
C GLY A 69 7.38 18.45 8.44
N ASP A 70 6.56 17.85 7.56
CA ASP A 70 5.33 18.47 7.07
C ASP A 70 4.16 17.45 6.97
N ASP A 71 2.99 17.90 6.49
CA ASP A 71 1.76 17.09 6.37
C ASP A 71 1.33 16.89 4.90
N TYR A 72 2.22 17.17 3.93
CA TYR A 72 1.85 17.42 2.52
C TYR A 72 2.40 16.38 1.54
N GLY A 73 2.75 15.20 2.05
CA GLY A 73 3.17 14.04 1.27
C GLY A 73 4.69 13.89 1.13
N GLU A 74 5.11 12.73 0.63
CA GLU A 74 6.53 12.42 0.47
C GLU A 74 7.22 13.33 -0.57
N LYS A 75 8.55 13.46 -0.46
CA LYS A 75 9.36 14.30 -1.36
C LYS A 75 9.13 13.97 -2.85
N TRP A 76 9.09 12.69 -3.21
CA TRP A 76 8.85 12.30 -4.61
C TRP A 76 7.47 12.71 -5.11
N TRP A 77 6.44 12.63 -4.27
CA TRP A 77 5.08 13.04 -4.63
C TRP A 77 5.01 14.53 -4.91
N LYS A 78 5.61 15.33 -4.04
CA LYS A 78 5.70 16.78 -4.23
C LYS A 78 6.45 17.13 -5.51
N THR A 79 7.57 16.45 -5.77
CA THR A 79 8.39 16.66 -6.97
C THR A 79 7.61 16.36 -8.25
N VAL A 80 6.99 15.17 -8.35
CA VAL A 80 6.26 14.74 -9.55
C VAL A 80 5.03 15.59 -9.84
N ASN A 81 4.42 16.20 -8.81
CA ASN A 81 3.25 17.06 -8.96
C ASN A 81 3.57 18.57 -8.94
N GLY A 82 4.86 18.96 -8.91
CA GLY A 82 5.24 20.38 -8.87
C GLY A 82 4.72 21.13 -7.64
N ILE A 83 4.67 20.48 -6.48
CA ILE A 83 4.12 21.04 -5.25
C ILE A 83 5.21 21.76 -4.45
N GLU A 84 5.10 23.08 -4.37
CA GLU A 84 5.96 23.93 -3.55
C GLU A 84 5.19 24.44 -2.33
N VAL A 85 5.28 23.71 -1.22
CA VAL A 85 4.49 23.93 0.01
C VAL A 85 4.54 25.39 0.51
N GLN A 86 5.71 26.03 0.43
CA GLN A 86 5.94 27.40 0.89
C GLN A 86 5.14 28.46 0.12
N ASN A 87 4.70 28.14 -1.11
CA ASN A 87 4.00 29.06 -2.00
C ASN A 87 2.47 28.86 -1.97
N LEU A 88 1.97 27.96 -1.12
CA LEU A 88 0.56 27.58 -1.07
C LEU A 88 -0.17 28.24 0.09
N ASN A 89 -1.40 28.71 -0.18
CA ASN A 89 -2.31 29.15 0.88
C ASN A 89 -2.95 27.98 1.63
N ALA A 90 -3.65 28.26 2.73
CA ALA A 90 -4.25 27.25 3.59
C ALA A 90 -5.18 26.26 2.86
N TRP A 91 -5.95 26.75 1.88
CA TRP A 91 -6.85 25.90 1.09
C TRP A 91 -6.10 25.00 0.11
N GLN A 92 -5.06 25.53 -0.54
CA GLN A 92 -4.19 24.75 -1.41
C GLN A 92 -3.43 23.66 -0.64
N LEU A 93 -2.90 24.00 0.54
CA LEU A 93 -2.26 23.06 1.46
C LEU A 93 -3.22 21.95 1.88
N PHE A 94 -4.46 22.31 2.24
CA PHE A 94 -5.50 21.31 2.52
C PHE A 94 -5.75 20.39 1.33
N LYS A 95 -5.91 20.92 0.10
CA LYS A 95 -6.13 20.09 -1.09
C LYS A 95 -4.97 19.12 -1.36
N VAL A 96 -3.73 19.57 -1.16
CA VAL A 96 -2.55 18.71 -1.28
C VAL A 96 -2.59 17.60 -0.23
N ALA A 97 -2.77 17.96 1.03
CA ALA A 97 -2.85 17.03 2.15
C ALA A 97 -4.00 16.03 1.95
N TYR A 98 -5.18 16.50 1.53
CA TYR A 98 -6.36 15.69 1.25
C TYR A 98 -6.12 14.68 0.13
N ARG A 99 -5.57 15.11 -1.01
CA ARG A 99 -5.24 14.21 -2.13
C ARG A 99 -4.26 13.12 -1.74
N TRP A 100 -3.27 13.47 -0.92
CA TRP A 100 -2.30 12.51 -0.40
C TRP A 100 -2.95 11.57 0.63
N GLY A 101 -3.50 12.15 1.69
CA GLY A 101 -3.92 11.44 2.88
C GLY A 101 -5.18 10.61 2.67
N VAL A 102 -6.21 11.11 1.99
CA VAL A 102 -7.51 10.41 1.88
C VAL A 102 -7.41 9.11 1.12
N ILE A 103 -6.56 9.03 0.10
CA ILE A 103 -6.42 7.82 -0.71
C ILE A 103 -5.35 6.90 -0.12
N ARG A 104 -4.23 7.47 0.35
CA ARG A 104 -3.06 6.69 0.77
C ARG A 104 -3.15 6.21 2.22
N ASN A 105 -3.51 7.08 3.17
CA ASN A 105 -3.40 6.80 4.60
C ASN A 105 -4.37 5.73 5.09
N PRO A 106 -5.65 5.69 4.67
CA PRO A 106 -6.58 4.67 5.15
C PRO A 106 -6.15 3.27 4.71
N ALA A 107 -5.71 3.12 3.45
CA ALA A 107 -5.19 1.86 2.96
C ALA A 107 -3.90 1.46 3.70
N TRP A 108 -2.97 2.41 3.89
CA TRP A 108 -1.70 2.15 4.57
C TRP A 108 -1.86 1.83 6.07
N ASN A 109 -2.68 2.57 6.78
CA ASN A 109 -2.87 2.42 8.23
C ASN A 109 -3.80 1.26 8.57
N MET A 110 -4.77 0.95 7.70
CA MET A 110 -5.49 -0.32 7.81
C MET A 110 -4.54 -1.51 7.78
N TYR A 111 -3.52 -1.50 6.90
CA TYR A 111 -2.52 -2.57 6.84
C TYR A 111 -1.66 -2.68 8.11
N GLN A 112 -1.59 -1.65 8.94
CA GLN A 112 -0.92 -1.71 10.25
C GLN A 112 -1.83 -2.31 11.34
N ILE A 113 -3.16 -2.09 11.25
CA ILE A 113 -4.11 -2.59 12.25
C ILE A 113 -4.49 -4.06 11.98
N PHE A 114 -4.85 -4.37 10.74
CA PHE A 114 -5.35 -5.69 10.35
C PHE A 114 -4.30 -6.44 9.54
N LYS A 115 -3.35 -7.07 10.26
CA LYS A 115 -2.26 -7.82 9.63
C LYS A 115 -2.47 -9.35 9.67
N PRO A 116 -1.96 -10.09 8.67
CA PRO A 116 -1.76 -11.52 8.77
C PRO A 116 -0.92 -11.88 10.01
N LYS A 117 -1.03 -13.12 10.50
CA LYS A 117 -0.13 -13.61 11.53
C LYS A 117 1.30 -13.56 10.99
N GLU A 118 2.22 -13.11 11.82
CA GLU A 118 3.66 -13.17 11.56
C GLU A 118 4.19 -14.50 12.09
N GLY A 119 5.13 -15.12 11.38
CA GLY A 119 5.72 -16.39 11.80
C GLY A 119 6.25 -17.22 10.63
N LYS A 120 6.70 -18.44 10.93
CA LYS A 120 7.24 -19.36 9.93
C LYS A 120 6.13 -19.77 8.94
N LYS A 121 6.36 -19.50 7.66
CA LYS A 121 5.49 -19.95 6.57
C LYS A 121 5.79 -21.41 6.23
N VAL A 122 4.76 -22.24 6.18
CA VAL A 122 4.84 -23.59 5.64
C VAL A 122 4.11 -23.61 4.30
N LEU A 123 4.82 -24.03 3.25
CA LEU A 123 4.24 -24.14 1.91
C LEU A 123 3.17 -25.23 1.90
N VAL A 124 1.98 -24.90 1.38
CA VAL A 124 0.91 -25.87 1.14
C VAL A 124 0.87 -26.27 -0.33
N SER A 125 0.87 -25.28 -1.24
CA SER A 125 0.94 -25.53 -2.68
C SER A 125 1.37 -24.26 -3.41
N ALA A 126 2.05 -24.41 -4.54
CA ALA A 126 2.39 -23.31 -5.43
C ALA A 126 2.17 -23.73 -6.88
N THR A 127 1.57 -22.86 -7.68
CA THR A 127 1.36 -23.09 -9.12
C THR A 127 1.63 -21.81 -9.90
N GLY A 128 2.05 -21.97 -11.15
CA GLY A 128 2.33 -20.85 -12.06
C GLY A 128 3.75 -20.86 -12.60
N ARG A 129 4.15 -19.75 -13.21
CA ARG A 129 5.46 -19.54 -13.80
C ARG A 129 5.84 -18.09 -13.63
N LEU A 130 7.02 -17.86 -13.05
CA LEU A 130 7.62 -16.54 -12.90
C LEU A 130 8.97 -16.51 -13.61
N LEU A 131 9.23 -15.42 -14.32
CA LEU A 131 10.48 -15.19 -15.04
C LEU A 131 11.04 -13.82 -14.66
N GLN A 132 12.33 -13.76 -14.37
CA GLN A 132 13.08 -12.52 -14.22
C GLN A 132 14.24 -12.58 -15.21
N ASP A 133 14.36 -11.57 -16.06
CA ASP A 133 15.38 -11.55 -17.12
C ASP A 133 15.42 -12.83 -17.99
N GLY A 134 14.24 -13.39 -18.28
CA GLY A 134 14.10 -14.64 -19.03
C GLY A 134 14.32 -15.93 -18.22
N TRP A 135 14.84 -15.84 -16.99
CA TRP A 135 15.15 -17.00 -16.15
C TRP A 135 14.05 -17.33 -15.15
N PRO A 136 13.76 -18.63 -14.89
CA PRO A 136 12.81 -19.04 -13.86
C PRO A 136 13.20 -18.54 -12.46
N VAL A 137 12.22 -18.01 -11.73
CA VAL A 137 12.37 -17.63 -10.32
C VAL A 137 11.33 -18.31 -9.44
N GLY A 138 11.63 -18.42 -8.14
CA GLY A 138 10.75 -19.12 -7.20
C GLY A 138 9.35 -18.53 -7.11
N LEU A 139 8.32 -19.39 -7.11
CA LEU A 139 6.89 -18.99 -7.02
C LEU A 139 6.49 -18.32 -5.69
N HIS A 140 7.40 -18.29 -4.71
CA HIS A 140 7.28 -17.52 -3.48
C HIS A 140 7.61 -16.03 -3.68
N ASN A 141 8.17 -15.63 -4.83
CA ASN A 141 8.32 -14.22 -5.22
C ASN A 141 7.01 -13.63 -5.71
N PHE A 142 6.88 -12.31 -5.69
CA PHE A 142 5.77 -11.60 -6.34
C PHE A 142 6.12 -11.34 -7.81
N ALA A 143 5.16 -11.54 -8.70
CA ALA A 143 5.22 -10.97 -10.04
C ALA A 143 5.08 -9.44 -9.95
N VAL A 144 6.05 -8.66 -10.41
CA VAL A 144 6.12 -7.20 -10.21
C VAL A 144 6.68 -6.49 -11.43
N LEU A 145 6.12 -5.33 -11.76
CA LEU A 145 6.64 -4.43 -12.77
C LEU A 145 7.53 -3.39 -12.10
N LYS A 146 8.76 -3.28 -12.57
CA LYS A 146 9.79 -2.36 -12.09
C LYS A 146 10.41 -1.61 -13.26
N TYR A 147 10.91 -0.42 -12.98
CA TYR A 147 11.25 0.54 -14.02
C TYR A 147 12.68 1.06 -13.83
N GLU A 148 13.18 1.68 -14.88
CA GLU A 148 14.42 2.44 -14.90
C GLU A 148 14.13 3.88 -15.38
N ASP A 149 14.89 4.85 -14.87
CA ASP A 149 14.90 6.20 -15.41
C ASP A 149 15.75 6.30 -16.69
N SER A 150 15.79 7.48 -17.31
CA SER A 150 16.60 7.78 -18.50
C SER A 150 18.10 7.48 -18.34
N ASN A 151 18.58 7.44 -17.10
CA ASN A 151 19.98 7.19 -16.77
C ASN A 151 20.23 5.72 -16.40
N GLY A 152 19.23 4.84 -16.53
CA GLY A 152 19.32 3.42 -16.19
C GLY A 152 19.24 3.12 -14.70
N ASN A 153 18.86 4.10 -13.86
CA ASN A 153 18.73 3.88 -12.42
C ASN A 153 17.39 3.23 -12.09
N TYR A 154 17.46 2.28 -11.17
CA TYR A 154 16.30 1.51 -10.71
C TYR A 154 15.25 2.37 -9.99
N THR A 155 13.97 2.19 -10.36
CA THR A 155 12.82 2.80 -9.70
C THR A 155 11.69 1.80 -9.43
N ASN A 156 11.10 1.88 -8.22
CA ASN A 156 10.12 0.89 -7.75
C ASN A 156 8.70 1.07 -8.32
N ASN A 157 8.26 2.31 -8.55
CA ASN A 157 6.85 2.62 -8.79
C ASN A 157 6.59 3.34 -10.12
N GLN A 158 7.59 4.06 -10.66
CA GLN A 158 7.50 4.83 -11.90
C GLN A 158 8.90 4.98 -12.49
N GLY A 159 9.01 4.86 -13.80
CA GLY A 159 10.21 5.17 -14.57
C GLY A 159 9.84 5.28 -16.04
N GLU A 160 10.81 5.63 -16.87
CA GLU A 160 10.63 5.80 -18.31
C GLU A 160 10.53 4.46 -19.02
N PHE A 161 11.35 3.49 -18.60
CA PHE A 161 11.45 2.18 -19.24
C PHE A 161 11.09 1.07 -18.27
N LEU A 162 10.38 0.05 -18.77
CA LEU A 162 10.13 -1.18 -18.03
C LEU A 162 11.40 -2.04 -18.05
N SER A 163 11.94 -2.38 -16.88
CA SER A 163 13.19 -3.14 -16.78
C SER A 163 12.91 -4.65 -16.69
N SER A 164 13.34 -5.42 -17.68
CA SER A 164 13.26 -6.89 -17.66
C SER A 164 14.17 -7.51 -16.61
N LYS A 165 15.31 -6.86 -16.33
CA LYS A 165 16.31 -7.25 -15.35
C LYS A 165 15.73 -7.23 -13.93
N PHE A 166 14.97 -6.19 -13.59
CA PHE A 166 14.42 -6.05 -12.25
C PHE A 166 12.99 -6.57 -12.10
N SER A 167 12.19 -6.55 -13.18
CA SER A 167 10.80 -7.03 -13.16
C SER A 167 10.72 -8.55 -13.08
N ILE A 168 9.65 -9.04 -12.44
CA ILE A 168 9.32 -10.46 -12.40
C ILE A 168 8.00 -10.65 -13.13
N PHE A 169 8.03 -11.25 -14.30
CA PHE A 169 6.87 -11.48 -15.15
C PHE A 169 6.22 -12.84 -14.91
N GLY A 170 4.96 -12.94 -15.27
CA GLY A 170 4.18 -14.18 -15.24
C GLY A 170 3.10 -14.17 -14.18
N LYS A 171 2.70 -15.36 -13.74
CA LYS A 171 1.64 -15.55 -12.74
C LYS A 171 2.02 -16.60 -11.73
N SER A 172 1.62 -16.39 -10.47
CA SER A 172 1.79 -17.39 -9.42
C SER A 172 0.60 -17.38 -8.47
N MET A 173 0.15 -18.57 -8.09
CA MET A 173 -0.74 -18.80 -6.96
C MET A 173 0.04 -19.56 -5.88
N PHE A 174 0.09 -19.01 -4.67
CA PHE A 174 0.91 -19.52 -3.58
C PHE A 174 0.05 -19.66 -2.32
N TRP A 175 -0.12 -20.88 -1.82
CA TRP A 175 -0.84 -21.21 -0.60
C TRP A 175 0.15 -21.59 0.50
N TYR A 176 -0.03 -21.03 1.69
CA TYR A 176 0.87 -21.26 2.82
C TYR A 176 0.12 -21.20 4.14
N THR A 177 0.66 -21.82 5.18
CA THR A 177 0.14 -21.71 6.55
C THR A 177 1.13 -20.97 7.45
N ILE A 178 0.60 -20.28 8.46
CA ILE A 178 1.34 -19.73 9.60
C ILE A 178 0.57 -20.14 10.85
N GLU A 179 1.20 -20.90 11.76
CA GLU A 179 0.55 -21.41 12.98
C GLU A 179 -0.82 -22.06 12.69
N ASN A 180 -0.85 -23.00 11.74
CA ASN A 180 -2.04 -23.72 11.27
C ASN A 180 -3.13 -22.84 10.61
N ARG A 181 -2.90 -21.54 10.44
CA ARG A 181 -3.81 -20.66 9.71
C ARG A 181 -3.42 -20.59 8.24
N LEU A 182 -4.33 -21.00 7.37
CA LEU A 182 -4.13 -21.01 5.92
C LEU A 182 -4.26 -19.61 5.32
N TYR A 183 -3.31 -19.24 4.48
CA TYR A 183 -3.21 -18.02 3.70
C TYR A 183 -2.95 -18.34 2.23
N TRP A 184 -3.12 -17.34 1.38
CA TRP A 184 -2.86 -17.46 -0.04
C TRP A 184 -2.36 -16.14 -0.61
N ARG A 185 -1.76 -16.22 -1.78
CA ARG A 185 -1.32 -15.06 -2.55
C ARG A 185 -1.40 -15.39 -4.03
N PHE A 186 -2.09 -14.54 -4.75
CA PHE A 186 -2.03 -14.48 -6.21
C PHE A 186 -1.19 -13.28 -6.62
N SER A 187 -0.30 -13.45 -7.59
CA SER A 187 0.35 -12.32 -8.25
C SER A 187 0.49 -12.55 -9.74
N TYR A 188 0.30 -11.49 -10.51
CA TYR A 188 0.45 -11.43 -11.95
C TYR A 188 1.22 -10.16 -12.36
N ALA A 189 2.11 -10.28 -13.32
CA ALA A 189 2.72 -9.16 -14.01
C ALA A 189 2.95 -9.52 -15.49
N GLY A 190 2.41 -8.73 -16.41
CA GLY A 190 2.57 -9.01 -17.83
C GLY A 190 1.81 -8.03 -18.72
N TYR A 191 2.11 -8.09 -20.02
CA TYR A 191 1.44 -7.28 -21.02
C TYR A 191 0.04 -7.82 -21.29
N ASN A 192 -0.96 -6.96 -21.18
CA ASN A 192 -2.33 -7.28 -21.53
C ASN A 192 -2.61 -6.80 -22.96
N THR A 193 -2.90 -7.74 -23.85
CA THR A 193 -3.13 -7.47 -25.28
C THR A 193 -4.42 -6.71 -25.54
N PHE A 194 -5.46 -6.92 -24.74
CA PHE A 194 -6.75 -6.23 -24.87
C PHE A 194 -6.63 -4.75 -24.50
N LEU A 195 -6.01 -4.45 -23.36
CA LEU A 195 -5.81 -3.07 -22.89
C LEU A 195 -4.63 -2.36 -23.56
N LYS A 196 -3.76 -3.11 -24.26
CA LYS A 196 -2.46 -2.63 -24.79
C LYS A 196 -1.60 -1.97 -23.72
N ARG A 197 -1.60 -2.55 -22.52
CA ARG A 197 -0.99 -1.98 -21.29
C ARG A 197 -0.31 -3.08 -20.49
N TRP A 198 0.73 -2.72 -19.75
CA TRP A 198 1.34 -3.59 -18.75
C TRP A 198 0.53 -3.57 -17.46
N ILE A 199 0.28 -4.76 -16.90
CA ILE A 199 -0.56 -4.92 -15.71
C ILE A 199 0.22 -5.64 -14.62
N GLU A 200 0.16 -5.11 -13.39
CA GLU A 200 0.55 -5.80 -12.15
C GLU A 200 -0.69 -5.99 -11.29
N LEU A 201 -0.95 -7.22 -10.82
CA LEU A 201 -2.07 -7.55 -9.95
C LEU A 201 -1.60 -8.44 -8.79
N HIS A 202 -1.82 -8.01 -7.55
CA HIS A 202 -1.57 -8.80 -6.34
C HIS A 202 -2.84 -8.94 -5.51
N LEU A 203 -3.15 -10.17 -5.10
CA LEU A 203 -4.28 -10.51 -4.23
C LEU A 203 -3.81 -11.49 -3.14
N GLY A 204 -4.56 -11.60 -2.04
CA GLY A 204 -4.25 -12.49 -0.92
C GLY A 204 -3.44 -11.78 0.17
N SER A 205 -2.38 -12.40 0.69
CA SER A 205 -1.58 -11.85 1.79
C SER A 205 -0.08 -11.96 1.57
N ASN A 206 0.68 -11.13 2.27
CA ASN A 206 2.13 -11.27 2.42
C ASN A 206 2.51 -11.28 3.92
N ASP A 207 3.81 -11.13 4.23
CA ASP A 207 4.33 -11.11 5.60
C ASP A 207 3.76 -10.00 6.48
N ARG A 208 3.18 -8.95 5.88
CA ARG A 208 2.80 -7.73 6.59
C ARG A 208 1.35 -7.32 6.41
N ARG A 209 0.67 -7.76 5.34
CA ARG A 209 -0.66 -7.24 4.96
C ARG A 209 -1.50 -8.22 4.14
N TYR A 210 -2.82 -8.06 4.25
CA TYR A 210 -3.76 -8.50 3.22
C TYR A 210 -3.61 -7.55 2.03
N THR A 211 -3.20 -8.05 0.87
CA THR A 211 -2.84 -7.24 -0.29
C THR A 211 -3.98 -7.24 -1.30
N ILE A 212 -4.34 -6.04 -1.76
CA ILE A 212 -4.99 -5.79 -3.04
C ILE A 212 -4.17 -4.71 -3.72
N ARG A 213 -3.55 -5.03 -4.86
CA ARG A 213 -2.76 -4.07 -5.62
C ARG A 213 -3.03 -4.28 -7.08
N PHE A 214 -3.29 -3.18 -7.77
CA PHE A 214 -3.46 -3.16 -9.20
C PHE A 214 -2.67 -1.98 -9.76
N LYS A 215 -1.82 -2.23 -10.76
CA LYS A 215 -1.14 -1.18 -11.53
C LYS A 215 -1.43 -1.43 -13.01
N ILE A 216 -1.76 -0.36 -13.72
CA ILE A 216 -1.82 -0.31 -15.19
C ILE A 216 -0.77 0.71 -15.65
N LYS A 217 -0.01 0.36 -16.69
CA LYS A 217 0.92 1.27 -17.37
C LYS A 217 0.78 1.17 -18.88
#